data_AF-A0A417GHZ5-F1
#
_entry.id   AF-A0A417GHZ5-F1
#
_cell.length_a   1.000
_cell.length_b   1.000
_cell.length_c   1.000
_cell.angle_alpha   90.00
_cell.angle_beta   90.00
_cell.angle_gamma   90.00
#
_symmetry.space_group_name_H-M   'P 1'
#
loop_
_entity.id
_entity.type
_entity.pdbx_description
1 polymer ?
#
loop_
_entity_poly.entity_id
_entity_poly.type
_entity_poly.pdbx_seq_one_letter_code
_entity_poly.pdbx_strand_id
1 'polypeptide(L)' 'MIKTKTKHEAKAGGKPTAMTVKDELRRIMAEMDCARNHFDQAVDPVLIDCYIYEINAAQLRYQFLLRRIKSQEL' A
#
# COMPACT_ATOMS: atom_id res chain seq x y z
N MET A 1 21.20 19.46 24.44
CA MET A 1 19.75 19.67 24.59
C MET A 1 19.15 19.93 23.21
N ILE A 2 18.72 18.87 22.53
CA ILE A 2 18.11 18.96 21.19
C ILE A 2 16.61 19.10 21.39
N LYS A 3 16.06 20.13 20.75
CA LYS A 3 14.67 20.59 20.86
C LYS A 3 13.71 19.52 20.33
N THR A 4 12.73 19.18 21.15
CA THR A 4 11.50 18.46 20.78
C THR A 4 10.65 19.27 19.80
N LYS A 5 10.02 18.57 18.86
CA LYS A 5 8.63 18.73 18.32
C LYS A 5 8.60 18.57 16.79
N THR A 6 7.96 17.50 16.32
CA THR A 6 7.02 17.64 15.20
C THR A 6 5.77 16.82 15.50
N LYS A 7 4.77 17.57 15.94
CA LYS A 7 3.37 17.22 16.02
C LYS A 7 2.83 17.19 14.58
N HIS A 8 2.11 16.14 14.20
CA HIS A 8 1.03 16.25 13.23
C HIS A 8 -0.11 15.31 13.64
N GLU A 9 -1.00 15.86 14.47
CA GLU A 9 -2.38 15.41 14.54
C GLU A 9 -3.10 15.95 13.30
N ALA A 10 -3.80 15.10 12.55
CA ALA A 10 -5.03 15.48 11.87
C ALA A 10 -5.85 14.23 11.53
N LYS A 11 -6.87 14.04 12.36
CA LYS A 11 -7.99 13.11 12.23
C LYS A 11 -8.74 13.39 10.92
N ALA A 12 -8.74 12.46 9.96
CA ALA A 12 -9.61 12.53 8.78
C ALA A 12 -10.90 11.74 9.05
N GLY A 13 -11.85 12.40 9.72
CA GLY A 13 -13.25 11.96 9.77
C GLY A 13 -13.95 12.22 8.43
N GLY A 14 -13.48 11.56 7.36
CA GLY A 14 -14.19 11.51 6.09
C GLY A 14 -15.21 10.39 6.14
N LYS A 15 -16.46 10.65 5.73
CA LYS A 15 -17.41 9.57 5.38
C LYS A 15 -16.66 8.55 4.53
N PRO A 16 -16.79 7.23 4.76
CA PRO A 16 -16.16 6.24 3.90
C PRO A 16 -16.81 6.35 2.52
N THR A 17 -16.24 7.19 1.66
CA THR A 17 -16.52 7.16 0.23
C THR A 17 -16.14 5.77 -0.22
N ALA A 18 -17.13 5.01 -0.68
CA ALA A 18 -16.90 3.69 -1.24
C ALA A 18 -15.82 3.83 -2.31
N MET A 19 -14.63 3.27 -2.03
CA MET A 19 -13.52 3.28 -2.98
C MET A 19 -13.97 2.55 -4.24
N THR A 20 -13.78 3.16 -5.41
CA THR A 20 -14.00 2.44 -6.66
C THR A 20 -12.89 1.41 -6.85
N VAL A 21 -13.13 0.39 -7.68
CA VAL A 21 -12.10 -0.60 -8.00
C VAL A 21 -10.84 0.04 -8.62
N LYS A 22 -11.00 1.15 -9.36
CA LYS A 22 -9.88 1.93 -9.92
C LYS A 22 -9.08 2.65 -8.83
N ASP A 23 -9.74 3.12 -7.77
CA ASP A 23 -9.06 3.77 -6.64
C ASP A 23 -8.25 2.74 -5.85
N GLU A 24 -8.83 1.55 -5.64
CA GLU A 24 -8.17 0.46 -4.96
C GLU A 24 -6.94 -0.04 -5.74
N LEU A 25 -7.03 -0.10 -7.08
CA LEU A 25 -5.90 -0.44 -7.95
C LEU A 25 -4.75 0.57 -7.80
N ARG A 26 -5.07 1.87 -7.86
CA ARG A 26 -4.07 2.94 -7.68
C ARG A 26 -3.40 2.87 -6.31
N ARG A 27 -4.18 2.57 -5.26
CA ARG A 27 -3.66 2.42 -3.91
C ARG A 27 -2.70 1.24 -3.80
N ILE A 28 -3.06 0.09 -4.36
CA ILE A 28 -2.21 -1.10 -4.34
C ILE A 28 -0.90 -0.85 -5.10
N MET A 29 -0.95 -0.18 -6.25
CA MET A 29 0.26 0.18 -6.99
C MET A 29 1.19 1.07 -6.16
N ALA A 30 0.64 2.11 -5.51
CA ALA A 30 1.42 2.98 -4.64
C ALA A 30 2.02 2.24 -3.43
N GLU A 31 1.28 1.30 -2.85
CA GLU A 31 1.75 0.45 -1.75
C GLU A 31 2.89 -0.48 -2.21
N MET A 32 2.77 -1.08 -3.39
CA MET A 32 3.83 -1.90 -3.98
C MET A 32 5.11 -1.09 -4.24
N ASP A 33 4.99 0.09 -4.82
CA ASP A 33 6.13 0.98 -5.09
C ASP A 33 6.79 1.42 -3.79
N CYS A 34 5.99 1.75 -2.78
CA CYS A 34 6.46 2.09 -1.45
C CYS A 34 7.23 0.93 -0.81
N ALA A 35 6.66 -0.27 -0.77
CA ALA A 35 7.30 -1.45 -0.20
C ALA A 35 8.58 -1.84 -0.97
N ARG A 36 8.60 -1.67 -2.30
CA ARG A 36 9.78 -1.88 -3.15
C ARG A 36 10.90 -0.90 -2.80
N ASN A 37 10.58 0.39 -2.66
CA ASN A 37 11.56 1.41 -2.30
C ASN A 37 12.16 1.17 -0.91
N HIS A 38 11.37 0.65 0.03
CA HIS A 38 11.87 0.28 1.36
C HIS A 38 12.69 -1.01 1.32
N PHE A 39 12.28 -2.00 0.53
CA PHE A 39 13.03 -3.23 0.31
C PHE A 39 14.44 -2.96 -0.24
N ASP A 40 14.56 -2.07 -1.24
CA ASP A 40 15.85 -1.74 -1.86
C ASP A 40 16.85 -1.11 -0.87
N GLN A 41 16.36 -0.51 0.22
CA GLN A 41 17.17 0.12 1.27
C GLN A 41 17.31 -0.77 2.52
N ALA A 42 16.60 -1.89 2.59
CA ALA A 42 16.58 -2.75 3.77
C ALA A 42 17.86 -3.58 3.85
N VAL A 43 18.51 -3.54 5.02
CA VAL A 43 19.68 -4.36 5.35
C VAL A 43 19.40 -5.39 6.44
N ASP A 44 18.31 -5.18 7.19
CA ASP A 44 17.86 -6.09 8.21
C ASP A 44 17.13 -7.29 7.56
N PRO A 45 17.58 -8.54 7.79
CA PRO A 45 16.98 -9.73 7.17
C PRO A 45 15.49 -9.91 7.46
N VAL A 46 15.02 -9.54 8.66
CA VAL A 46 13.60 -9.65 9.02
C VAL A 46 12.79 -8.62 8.24
N LEU A 47 13.29 -7.39 8.09
CA LEU A 47 12.63 -6.37 7.28
C LEU A 47 12.59 -6.74 5.80
N ILE A 48 13.67 -7.33 5.28
CA ILE A 48 13.73 -7.85 3.90
C ILE A 48 12.60 -8.87 3.69
N ASP A 49 12.46 -9.85 4.57
CA ASP A 49 11.37 -10.84 4.50
C ASP A 49 9.99 -10.19 4.61
N CYS A 50 9.82 -9.25 5.55
CA CYS A 50 8.57 -8.51 5.71
C CYS A 50 8.15 -7.82 4.40
N TYR A 51 9.06 -7.10 3.74
CA TYR A 51 8.75 -6.41 2.49
C TYR A 51 8.49 -7.39 1.34
N ILE A 52 9.16 -8.55 1.29
CA ILE A 52 8.83 -9.61 0.32
C ILE A 52 7.37 -10.05 0.50
N TYR A 53 6.96 -10.35 1.74
CA TYR A 53 5.58 -10.75 2.03
C TYR A 53 4.58 -9.64 1.71
N GLU A 54 4.90 -8.39 2.04
CA GLU A 54 4.05 -7.22 1.76
C GLU A 54 3.83 -7.01 0.26
N ILE A 55 4.91 -7.03 -0.53
CA ILE A 55 4.85 -6.91 -1.99
C ILE A 55 4.03 -8.06 -2.59
N ASN A 56 4.28 -9.29 -2.16
CA ASN A 56 3.54 -10.46 -2.65
C ASN A 56 2.05 -10.37 -2.33
N ALA A 57 1.70 -9.95 -1.11
CA ALA A 57 0.30 -9.76 -0.71
C ALA A 57 -0.37 -8.68 -1.55
N ALA A 58 0.30 -7.55 -1.79
CA ALA A 58 -0.20 -6.48 -2.64
C ALA A 58 -0.39 -6.95 -4.11
N GLN A 59 0.55 -7.72 -4.65
CA GLN A 59 0.43 -8.32 -5.99
C GLN A 59 -0.77 -9.27 -6.12
N LEU A 60 -1.02 -10.11 -5.12
CA LEU A 60 -2.19 -11.00 -5.08
C LEU A 60 -3.50 -10.20 -5.10
N ARG A 61 -3.59 -9.12 -4.30
CA ARG A 61 -4.75 -8.21 -4.31
C ARG A 61 -4.92 -7.53 -5.68
N TYR A 62 -3.83 -7.06 -6.28
CA TYR A 62 -3.84 -6.47 -7.62
C TYR A 62 -4.41 -7.44 -8.67
N GLN A 63 -3.91 -8.68 -8.70
CA GLN A 63 -4.38 -9.70 -9.64
C GLN A 63 -5.87 -10.03 -9.42
N PHE A 64 -6.31 -10.12 -8.18
CA PHE A 64 -7.72 -10.35 -7.86
C PHE A 64 -8.61 -9.23 -8.41
N LEU A 65 -8.25 -7.97 -8.18
CA LEU A 65 -9.03 -6.83 -8.67
C LEU A 65 -9.03 -6.77 -10.20
N LEU A 66 -7.91 -7.03 -10.87
CA LEU A 66 -7.86 -7.09 -12.34
C LEU A 66 -8.82 -8.15 -12.90
N ARG A 67 -8.88 -9.33 -12.27
CA ARG A 67 -9.83 -10.38 -12.68
C ARG A 67 -11.27 -9.92 -12.46
N ARG A 68 -11.56 -9.27 -11.33
CA ARG A 68 -12.89 -8.73 -11.03
C ARG A 68 -13.34 -7.68 -12.05
N ILE A 69 -12.46 -6.76 -12.45
CA ILE A 69 -12.77 -5.76 -13.49
C ILE A 69 -13.10 -6.49 -14.81
N LYS A 70 -12.24 -7.41 -15.25
CA LYS A 70 -12.45 -8.16 -16.49
C LYS A 70 -13.76 -8.95 -16.48
N SER A 71 -14.13 -9.54 -15.36
CA SER A 71 -15.40 -10.26 -15.19
C SER A 71 -16.63 -9.35 -15.13
N GLN A 72 -16.48 -8.04 -14.91
CA GLN A 72 -17.58 -7.08 -14.94
C GLN A 72 -17.73 -6.37 -16.31
N GLU A 73 -16.74 -6.50 -17.19
CA GLU A 73 -16.79 -6.01 -18.59
C GLU A 73 -17.32 -7.07 -19.58
N LEU A 74 -17.52 -8.32 -19.13
CA LEU A 74 -18.14 -9.44 -19.86
C LEU A 74 -19.64 -9.53 -19.56
#